data_AF-A0A7X8XZJ6-F1
#
_entry.id   AF-A0A7X8XZJ6-F1
#
_cell.length_a   1.000
_cell.length_b   1.000
_cell.length_c   1.000
_cell.angle_alpha   90.00
_cell.angle_beta   90.00
_cell.angle_gamma   90.00
#
_symmetry.space_group_name_H-M   'P 1'
#
loop_
_entity.id
_entity.type
_entity.pdbx_description
1 polymer ?
#
loop_
_entity_poly.entity_id
_entity_poly.type
_entity_poly.pdbx_seq_one_letter_code
_entity_poly.pdbx_strand_id
1 'polypeptide(L)'
;MSNISIRSFNFLILIILLFNWSTSFAQSFNPFKQTDGFNWLAPKLDDFTKKLFEDEMVFNNENYHPYYINNDTLIDLIYEGGYFQPSLEGNQVILYLNNGDSLEHLISLSGKITNIKELDLGIGKEVIILDESCCADPIFNITYLYLINSSDNIEIVKSDRIKYNYENGLLPENTRLNQKFIVTKSTYNLRTIPSLDDSEIMMEYQEGDKGIAIDSKVDKTGRVWWFVIMDCTIGCTESENPKLAGWMSSKYLKKIN
;
A
#
# COMPACT_ATOMS: atom_id res chain seq x y z
N MET A 1 -37.37 -8.27 22.02
CA MET A 1 -36.21 -8.33 21.10
C MET A 1 -36.26 -7.06 20.25
N SER A 2 -35.35 -6.12 20.50
CA SER A 2 -35.35 -4.80 19.87
C SER A 2 -34.63 -4.85 18.53
N ASN A 3 -35.33 -4.49 17.44
CA ASN A 3 -34.75 -4.31 16.12
C ASN A 3 -33.76 -3.14 16.14
N ILE A 4 -32.48 -3.44 16.25
CA ILE A 4 -31.41 -2.48 15.99
C ILE A 4 -31.44 -2.21 14.48
N SER A 5 -31.80 -0.99 14.13
CA SER A 5 -31.85 -0.50 12.75
C SER A 5 -30.46 -0.62 12.10
N ILE A 6 -30.40 -1.24 10.91
CA ILE A 6 -29.21 -1.42 10.06
C ILE A 6 -28.45 -0.08 9.85
N ARG A 7 -29.13 1.06 9.90
CA ARG A 7 -28.48 2.38 9.80
C ARG A 7 -27.52 2.70 10.96
N SER A 8 -27.76 2.12 12.13
CA SER A 8 -26.93 2.32 13.33
C SER A 8 -25.61 1.55 13.24
N PHE A 9 -25.57 0.48 12.43
CA PHE A 9 -24.39 -0.36 12.26
C PHE A 9 -23.35 0.30 11.33
N ASN A 10 -23.80 0.86 10.20
CA ASN A 10 -22.92 1.59 9.28
C ASN A 10 -22.30 2.85 9.91
N PHE A 11 -23.02 3.52 10.81
CA PHE A 11 -22.49 4.69 11.52
C PHE A 11 -21.42 4.29 12.56
N LEU A 12 -21.54 3.11 13.17
CA LEU A 12 -20.57 2.60 14.12
C LEU A 12 -19.26 2.17 13.42
N ILE A 13 -19.36 1.54 12.24
CA ILE A 13 -18.18 1.20 11.40
C ILE A 13 -17.41 2.46 11.02
N LEU A 14 -18.12 3.53 10.60
CA LEU A 14 -17.47 4.81 10.26
C LEU A 14 -16.74 5.44 11.46
N ILE A 15 -17.31 5.35 12.67
CA ILE A 15 -16.67 5.85 13.90
C ILE A 15 -15.45 5.01 14.27
N ILE A 16 -15.51 3.68 14.12
CA ILE A 16 -14.39 2.77 14.39
C ILE A 16 -13.23 3.04 13.41
N LEU A 17 -13.53 3.30 12.14
CA LEU A 17 -12.53 3.68 11.13
C LEU A 17 -11.86 5.04 11.43
N LEU A 18 -12.59 5.99 12.03
CA LEU A 18 -12.06 7.30 12.41
C LEU A 18 -11.25 7.29 13.72
N PHE A 19 -11.51 6.35 14.65
CA PHE A 19 -10.85 6.31 15.96
C PHE A 19 -9.67 5.33 16.08
N ASN A 20 -9.59 4.28 15.23
CA ASN A 20 -8.52 3.28 15.32
C ASN A 20 -7.20 3.66 14.64
N TRP A 21 -7.08 4.88 14.09
CA TRP A 21 -5.83 5.36 13.51
C TRP A 21 -4.68 5.59 14.52
N SER A 22 -4.86 5.31 15.82
CA SER A 22 -3.90 5.72 16.85
C SER A 22 -3.21 4.64 17.67
N THR A 23 -3.60 3.36 17.69
CA THR A 23 -3.04 2.43 18.73
C THR A 23 -2.88 0.96 18.36
N SER A 24 -2.68 0.59 17.10
CA SER A 24 -2.47 -0.82 16.74
C SER A 24 -0.99 -1.12 16.55
N PHE A 25 -0.51 -2.14 17.27
CA PHE A 25 0.88 -2.51 17.48
C PHE A 25 1.73 -2.46 16.19
N ALA A 26 2.50 -1.39 16.05
CA ALA A 26 3.47 -1.22 14.98
C ALA A 26 4.67 -2.15 15.20
N GLN A 27 4.58 -3.40 14.74
CA GLN A 27 5.78 -3.96 14.11
C GLN A 27 6.13 -2.99 12.98
N SER A 28 7.34 -2.40 13.03
CA SER A 28 7.85 -1.47 12.01
C SER A 28 7.97 -2.24 10.71
N PHE A 29 6.89 -2.29 9.95
CA PHE A 29 6.91 -2.83 8.61
C PHE A 29 7.29 -1.71 7.66
N ASN A 30 8.43 -1.88 7.01
CA ASN A 30 8.89 -0.99 5.97
C ASN A 30 8.32 -1.50 4.63
N PRO A 31 7.29 -0.86 4.05
CA PRO A 31 6.70 -1.29 2.76
C PRO A 31 7.68 -1.19 1.60
N PHE A 32 8.81 -0.54 1.83
CA PHE A 32 9.87 -0.41 0.88
C PHE A 32 10.97 -1.47 1.05
N LYS A 33 11.07 -2.12 2.22
CA LYS A 33 12.04 -3.22 2.38
C LYS A 33 11.49 -4.45 1.66
N GLN A 34 11.97 -4.69 0.45
CA GLN A 34 11.73 -5.93 -0.26
C GLN A 34 12.27 -7.08 0.60
N THR A 35 11.39 -7.90 1.16
CA THR A 35 11.78 -9.18 1.72
C THR A 35 11.92 -10.14 0.56
N ASP A 36 13.09 -10.76 0.39
CA ASP A 36 13.28 -11.83 -0.59
C ASP A 36 12.24 -12.92 -0.34
N GLY A 37 11.22 -12.96 -1.20
CA GLY A 37 10.04 -13.81 -1.07
C GLY A 37 9.11 -13.35 0.05
N PHE A 38 7.91 -12.89 -0.30
CA PHE A 38 6.81 -12.96 0.65
C PHE A 38 6.64 -14.44 1.00
N ASN A 39 6.92 -14.81 2.25
CA ASN A 39 6.85 -16.20 2.67
C ASN A 39 5.39 -16.59 2.82
N TRP A 40 4.80 -17.06 1.71
CA TRP A 40 3.47 -17.62 1.69
C TRP A 40 3.43 -18.81 2.65
N LEU A 41 2.85 -18.60 3.84
CA LEU A 41 2.45 -19.70 4.69
C LEU A 41 1.29 -20.41 3.97
N ALA A 42 1.64 -21.37 3.11
CA ALA A 42 0.68 -22.06 2.28
C ALA A 42 -0.30 -22.84 3.18
N PRO A 43 -1.60 -22.51 3.18
CA PRO A 43 -2.59 -23.38 3.80
C PRO A 43 -2.58 -24.74 3.08
N LYS A 44 -2.96 -25.80 3.80
CA LYS A 44 -3.20 -27.09 3.14
C LYS A 44 -4.40 -26.95 2.21
N LEU A 45 -4.19 -27.14 0.92
CA LEU A 45 -5.25 -27.16 -0.08
C LEU A 45 -6.23 -28.30 0.21
N ASP A 46 -7.53 -28.02 0.14
CA ASP A 46 -8.55 -29.06 0.09
C ASP A 46 -8.65 -29.66 -1.33
N ASP A 47 -9.36 -30.78 -1.45
CA ASP A 47 -9.48 -31.53 -2.72
C ASP A 47 -10.20 -30.73 -3.81
N PHE A 48 -11.16 -29.87 -3.44
CA PHE A 48 -11.89 -29.05 -4.41
C PHE A 48 -10.98 -27.97 -4.98
N THR A 49 -10.32 -27.21 -4.11
CA THR A 49 -9.36 -26.18 -4.49
C THR A 49 -8.22 -26.79 -5.31
N LYS A 50 -7.69 -27.95 -4.89
CA LYS A 50 -6.66 -28.66 -5.65
C LYS A 50 -7.13 -29.03 -7.06
N LYS A 51 -8.35 -29.54 -7.21
CA LYS A 51 -8.91 -29.86 -8.52
C LYS A 51 -9.11 -28.60 -9.37
N LEU A 52 -9.60 -27.52 -8.77
CA LEU A 52 -9.79 -26.23 -9.43
C LEU A 52 -8.45 -25.68 -9.96
N PHE A 53 -7.38 -25.80 -9.16
CA PHE A 53 -6.01 -25.50 -9.57
C PHE A 53 -5.55 -26.37 -10.75
N GLU A 54 -5.78 -27.68 -10.69
CA GLU A 54 -5.35 -28.63 -11.73
C GLU A 54 -6.10 -28.42 -13.06
N ASP A 55 -7.39 -28.10 -13.00
CA ASP A 55 -8.26 -27.97 -14.18
C ASP A 55 -8.13 -26.58 -14.86
N GLU A 56 -8.00 -25.50 -14.09
CA GLU A 56 -7.97 -24.13 -14.64
C GLU A 56 -6.54 -23.59 -14.88
N MET A 57 -5.52 -24.10 -14.20
CA MET A 57 -4.19 -23.47 -14.15
C MET A 57 -3.11 -24.33 -14.80
N VAL A 58 -3.22 -24.50 -16.12
CA VAL A 58 -2.31 -25.31 -16.95
C VAL A 58 -0.89 -24.72 -17.06
N PHE A 59 -0.62 -23.51 -16.55
CA PHE A 59 0.67 -22.85 -16.69
C PHE A 59 1.17 -22.23 -15.38
N ASN A 60 2.30 -22.76 -14.91
CA ASN A 60 3.20 -22.19 -13.90
C ASN A 60 2.62 -21.97 -12.49
N ASN A 61 2.56 -23.07 -11.71
CA ASN A 61 2.07 -23.11 -10.33
C ASN A 61 2.84 -22.20 -9.34
N GLU A 62 4.03 -21.72 -9.69
CA GLU A 62 4.88 -20.93 -8.78
C GLU A 62 4.36 -19.51 -8.52
N ASN A 63 3.53 -18.96 -9.44
CA ASN A 63 2.99 -17.61 -9.34
C ASN A 63 1.64 -17.56 -8.62
N TYR A 64 1.12 -18.71 -8.21
CA TYR A 64 -0.18 -18.85 -7.59
C TYR A 64 -0.01 -19.15 -6.10
N HIS A 65 -0.67 -18.34 -5.29
CA HIS A 65 -0.49 -18.30 -3.86
C HIS A 65 -1.83 -18.48 -3.15
N PRO A 66 -2.08 -19.66 -2.56
CA PRO A 66 -3.28 -19.91 -1.81
C PRO A 66 -3.32 -19.02 -0.55
N TYR A 67 -4.46 -18.37 -0.31
CA TYR A 67 -4.60 -17.42 0.80
C TYR A 67 -6.04 -17.38 1.33
N TYR A 68 -6.29 -16.81 2.51
CA TYR A 68 -7.63 -16.53 3.02
C TYR A 68 -7.85 -15.02 2.99
N ILE A 69 -8.47 -14.51 1.92
CA ILE A 69 -8.68 -13.08 1.68
C ILE A 69 -9.84 -12.59 2.53
N ASN A 70 -10.95 -13.33 2.54
CA ASN A 70 -12.23 -12.90 3.12
C ASN A 70 -12.52 -13.48 4.52
N ASN A 71 -11.53 -14.14 5.14
CA ASN A 71 -11.64 -14.78 6.45
C ASN A 71 -12.73 -15.87 6.56
N ASP A 72 -13.19 -16.46 5.45
CA ASP A 72 -14.01 -17.66 5.48
C ASP A 72 -13.15 -18.94 5.59
N THR A 73 -13.75 -20.11 5.37
CA THR A 73 -13.06 -21.40 5.43
C THR A 73 -12.55 -21.89 4.07
N LEU A 74 -12.89 -21.19 2.99
CA LEU A 74 -12.52 -21.53 1.62
C LEU A 74 -11.19 -20.87 1.29
N ILE A 75 -10.32 -21.62 0.60
CA ILE A 75 -9.03 -21.09 0.19
C ILE A 75 -9.23 -20.26 -1.08
N ASP A 76 -8.92 -18.99 -0.99
CA ASP A 76 -8.83 -18.02 -2.09
C ASP A 76 -7.49 -18.12 -2.80
N LEU A 77 -7.31 -17.29 -3.83
CA LEU A 77 -6.10 -17.32 -4.63
C LEU A 77 -5.57 -15.93 -4.98
N ILE A 78 -4.26 -15.79 -4.86
CA ILE A 78 -3.50 -14.64 -5.31
C ILE A 78 -2.57 -15.09 -6.43
N TYR A 79 -2.68 -14.47 -7.60
CA TYR A 79 -1.68 -14.55 -8.64
C TYR A 79 -0.69 -13.39 -8.49
N GLU A 80 0.60 -13.67 -8.50
CA GLU A 80 1.67 -12.69 -8.63
C GLU A 80 2.67 -13.19 -9.67
N GLY A 81 2.75 -12.51 -10.81
CA GLY A 81 3.65 -12.92 -11.89
C GLY A 81 3.62 -11.97 -13.08
N GLY A 82 4.29 -12.34 -14.16
CA GLY A 82 4.25 -11.55 -15.40
C GLY A 82 2.84 -11.47 -15.98
N TYR A 83 2.55 -10.43 -16.77
CA TYR A 83 1.25 -10.32 -17.45
C TYR A 83 0.98 -11.55 -18.33
N PHE A 84 -0.28 -11.99 -18.36
CA PHE A 84 -0.72 -13.05 -19.29
C PHE A 84 -0.64 -12.61 -20.77
N GLN A 85 -0.60 -11.30 -21.04
CA GLN A 85 -0.45 -10.75 -22.39
C GLN A 85 1.05 -10.64 -22.73
N PRO A 86 1.54 -11.32 -23.79
CA PRO A 86 2.97 -11.36 -24.12
C PRO A 86 3.60 -9.99 -24.43
N SER A 87 2.79 -8.97 -24.72
CA SER A 87 3.24 -7.62 -25.07
C SER A 87 3.34 -6.66 -23.89
N LEU A 88 2.95 -7.10 -22.68
CA LEU A 88 3.02 -6.27 -21.48
C LEU A 88 4.22 -6.71 -20.64
N GLU A 89 5.09 -5.75 -20.33
CA GLU A 89 6.23 -5.96 -19.45
C GLU A 89 5.87 -5.61 -18.00
N GLY A 90 6.52 -6.28 -17.04
CA GLY A 90 6.29 -6.08 -15.61
C GLY A 90 5.45 -7.19 -14.96
N ASN A 91 5.10 -6.97 -13.70
CA ASN A 91 4.31 -7.91 -12.90
C ASN A 91 2.87 -7.45 -12.76
N GLN A 92 2.00 -8.42 -12.52
CA GLN A 92 0.58 -8.27 -12.28
C GLN A 92 0.23 -9.06 -11.01
N VAL A 93 -0.60 -8.43 -10.18
CA VAL A 93 -1.26 -9.06 -9.04
C VAL A 93 -2.73 -9.25 -9.42
N ILE A 94 -3.26 -10.45 -9.18
CA ILE A 94 -4.69 -10.74 -9.36
C ILE A 94 -5.20 -11.47 -8.13
N LEU A 95 -6.28 -10.97 -7.55
CA LEU A 95 -6.97 -11.61 -6.44
C LEU A 95 -8.20 -12.34 -6.96
N TYR A 96 -8.37 -13.58 -6.55
CA TYR A 96 -9.54 -14.41 -6.84
C TYR A 96 -10.18 -14.86 -5.53
N LEU A 97 -11.51 -14.81 -5.47
CA LEU A 97 -12.28 -15.34 -4.35
C LEU A 97 -12.86 -16.70 -4.69
N ASN A 98 -12.77 -17.62 -3.74
CA ASN A 98 -13.39 -18.93 -3.85
C ASN A 98 -14.78 -18.90 -3.24
N ASN A 99 -15.82 -19.09 -4.06
CA ASN A 99 -17.20 -19.14 -3.58
C ASN A 99 -17.72 -20.58 -3.35
N GLY A 100 -16.84 -21.58 -3.45
CA GLY A 100 -17.14 -23.01 -3.29
C GLY A 100 -17.48 -23.72 -4.60
N ASP A 101 -17.83 -22.97 -5.65
CA ASP A 101 -18.14 -23.51 -6.98
C ASP A 101 -17.10 -23.10 -8.04
N SER A 102 -16.46 -21.92 -7.86
CA SER A 102 -15.52 -21.33 -8.82
C SER A 102 -14.58 -20.30 -8.17
N LEU A 103 -13.54 -19.90 -8.89
CA LEU A 103 -12.74 -18.72 -8.57
C LEU A 103 -13.30 -17.47 -9.28
N GLU A 104 -13.81 -16.53 -8.50
CA GLU A 104 -14.27 -15.24 -9.00
C GLU A 104 -13.13 -14.23 -9.00
N HIS A 105 -12.86 -13.59 -10.14
CA HIS A 105 -11.89 -12.50 -10.23
C HIS A 105 -12.34 -11.29 -9.42
N LEU A 106 -11.61 -10.95 -8.37
CA LEU A 106 -11.91 -9.81 -7.50
C LEU A 106 -11.32 -8.50 -8.04
N ILE A 107 -10.00 -8.48 -8.27
CA ILE A 107 -9.29 -7.30 -8.77
C ILE A 107 -7.96 -7.69 -9.41
N SER A 108 -7.54 -6.89 -10.39
CA SER A 108 -6.20 -6.97 -10.97
C SER A 108 -5.48 -5.62 -10.93
N LEU A 109 -4.20 -5.64 -10.58
CA LEU A 109 -3.34 -4.47 -10.41
C LEU A 109 -1.94 -4.75 -10.97
N SER A 110 -1.26 -3.71 -11.45
CA SER A 110 0.16 -3.76 -11.82
C SER A 110 1.05 -3.76 -10.58
N GLY A 111 2.12 -4.55 -10.60
CA GLY A 111 3.14 -4.60 -9.56
C GLY A 111 3.30 -5.97 -8.90
N LYS A 112 3.85 -5.97 -7.69
CA LYS A 112 4.04 -7.13 -6.81
C LYS A 112 3.57 -6.82 -5.39
N ILE A 113 3.07 -7.81 -4.67
CA ILE A 113 2.71 -7.69 -3.27
C ILE A 113 3.99 -7.64 -2.45
N THR A 114 4.17 -6.56 -1.69
CA THR A 114 5.24 -6.48 -0.70
C THR A 114 4.76 -6.90 0.69
N ASN A 115 3.45 -6.83 0.94
CA ASN A 115 2.86 -7.28 2.19
C ASN A 115 1.35 -7.53 2.10
N ILE A 116 0.87 -8.41 2.97
CA ILE A 116 -0.53 -8.54 3.34
C ILE A 116 -0.62 -8.57 4.86
N LYS A 117 -1.42 -7.67 5.43
CA LYS A 117 -1.67 -7.59 6.87
C LYS A 117 -3.14 -7.77 7.16
N GLU A 118 -3.43 -8.37 8.31
CA GLU A 118 -4.77 -8.34 8.86
C GLU A 118 -5.08 -6.95 9.42
N LEU A 119 -6.25 -6.42 9.06
CA LEU A 119 -6.79 -5.22 9.69
C LEU A 119 -7.28 -5.55 11.10
N ASP A 120 -7.28 -4.55 11.98
CA ASP A 120 -7.72 -4.72 13.35
C ASP A 120 -9.11 -5.33 13.44
N LEU A 121 -9.32 -6.16 14.47
CA LEU A 121 -10.58 -6.86 14.72
C LEU A 121 -10.97 -7.87 13.62
N GLY A 122 -10.05 -8.23 12.72
CA GLY A 122 -10.28 -9.24 11.68
C GLY A 122 -11.28 -8.81 10.62
N ILE A 123 -11.50 -7.50 10.46
CA ILE A 123 -12.50 -6.94 9.53
C ILE A 123 -12.07 -7.02 8.06
N GLY A 124 -10.85 -7.46 7.77
CA GLY A 124 -10.32 -7.43 6.42
C GLY A 124 -8.81 -7.53 6.35
N LYS A 125 -8.27 -7.22 5.18
CA LYS A 125 -6.82 -7.23 4.89
C LYS A 125 -6.36 -5.90 4.29
N GLU A 126 -5.14 -5.49 4.63
CA GLU A 126 -4.38 -4.46 3.93
C GLU A 126 -3.35 -5.16 3.03
N VAL A 127 -3.45 -5.00 1.72
CA VAL A 127 -2.48 -5.48 0.73
C VAL A 127 -1.68 -4.28 0.24
N ILE A 128 -0.36 -4.39 0.29
CA ILE A 128 0.57 -3.34 -0.18
C ILE A 128 1.20 -3.83 -1.47
N ILE A 129 1.00 -3.08 -2.54
CA ILE A 129 1.47 -3.40 -3.88
C ILE A 129 2.50 -2.36 -4.29
N LEU A 130 3.67 -2.84 -4.72
CA LEU A 130 4.73 -2.06 -5.31
C LEU A 130 4.74 -2.29 -6.82
N ASP A 131 4.36 -1.26 -7.55
CA ASP A 131 4.40 -1.22 -9.02
C ASP A 131 5.72 -0.57 -9.45
N GLU A 132 6.65 -1.43 -9.85
CA GLU A 132 7.93 -1.04 -10.43
C GLU A 132 7.63 -0.70 -11.90
N SER A 133 7.49 0.59 -12.21
CA SER A 133 7.18 1.07 -13.57
C SER A 133 8.12 0.41 -14.60
N CYS A 134 7.63 0.11 -15.81
CA CYS A 134 8.47 -0.53 -16.82
C CYS A 134 9.54 0.42 -17.38
N CYS A 135 10.69 -0.18 -17.72
CA CYS A 135 11.56 0.30 -18.79
C CYS A 135 12.19 1.69 -18.58
N ALA A 136 12.93 1.84 -17.48
CA ALA A 136 13.80 2.97 -17.15
C ALA A 136 13.14 4.18 -16.46
N ASP A 137 11.91 4.06 -15.98
CA ASP A 137 11.38 5.02 -15.00
C ASP A 137 11.76 4.54 -13.58
N PRO A 138 12.64 5.25 -12.84
CA PRO A 138 12.97 4.89 -11.47
C PRO A 138 11.83 5.21 -10.49
N ILE A 139 10.66 5.62 -10.97
CA ILE A 139 9.50 5.91 -10.15
C ILE A 139 8.71 4.64 -9.90
N PHE A 140 8.52 4.34 -8.63
CA PHE A 140 7.71 3.25 -8.12
C PHE A 140 6.38 3.82 -7.64
N ASN A 141 5.29 3.09 -7.92
CA ASN A 141 3.99 3.42 -7.33
C ASN A 141 3.69 2.44 -6.21
N ILE A 142 3.43 2.96 -5.02
CA ILE A 142 2.88 2.18 -3.91
C ILE A 142 1.38 2.37 -3.90
N THR A 143 0.66 1.25 -3.88
CA THR A 143 -0.78 1.20 -3.71
C THR A 143 -1.10 0.42 -2.44
N TYR A 144 -1.91 1.00 -1.57
CA TYR A 144 -2.55 0.29 -0.47
C TYR A 144 -3.94 -0.13 -0.94
N LEU A 145 -4.26 -1.40 -0.73
CA LEU A 145 -5.54 -1.99 -1.08
C LEU A 145 -6.15 -2.56 0.21
N TYR A 146 -7.29 -2.03 0.61
CA TYR A 146 -8.04 -2.49 1.77
C TYR A 146 -9.18 -3.36 1.30
N LEU A 147 -9.14 -4.63 1.70
CA LEU A 147 -10.15 -5.65 1.43
C LEU A 147 -11.00 -5.77 2.68
N ILE A 148 -12.15 -5.10 2.72
CA ILE A 148 -13.02 -5.03 3.90
C ILE A 148 -14.12 -6.08 3.78
N ASN A 149 -14.18 -6.99 4.74
CA ASN A 149 -15.16 -8.06 4.78
C ASN A 149 -16.49 -7.51 5.30
N SER A 150 -17.51 -7.60 4.45
CA SER A 150 -18.92 -7.43 4.80
C SER A 150 -19.59 -8.81 4.84
N SER A 151 -20.78 -8.93 5.45
CA SER A 151 -21.45 -10.22 5.71
C SER A 151 -21.56 -11.13 4.49
N ASP A 152 -21.68 -10.55 3.29
CA ASP A 152 -21.91 -11.28 2.05
C ASP A 152 -21.01 -10.80 0.89
N ASN A 153 -20.04 -9.91 1.14
CA ASN A 153 -19.20 -9.34 0.07
C ASN A 153 -17.89 -8.76 0.60
N ILE A 154 -16.92 -8.52 -0.29
CA ILE A 154 -15.70 -7.76 0.00
C ILE A 154 -15.83 -6.38 -0.63
N GLU A 155 -15.75 -5.34 0.21
CA GLU A 155 -15.56 -3.97 -0.26
C GLU A 155 -14.06 -3.73 -0.50
N ILE A 156 -13.73 -3.26 -1.70
CA ILE A 156 -12.36 -2.93 -2.08
C ILE A 156 -12.19 -1.41 -2.01
N VAL A 157 -11.36 -0.95 -1.08
CA VAL A 157 -10.96 0.47 -1.00
C VAL A 157 -9.51 0.58 -1.40
N LYS A 158 -9.24 1.34 -2.47
CA LYS A 158 -7.88 1.58 -2.97
C LYS A 158 -7.41 2.94 -2.49
N SER A 159 -6.18 3.03 -1.98
CA SER A 159 -5.56 4.30 -1.67
C SER A 159 -5.16 5.07 -2.92
N ASP A 160 -4.93 6.37 -2.75
CA ASP A 160 -4.15 7.13 -3.71
C ASP A 160 -2.81 6.43 -3.96
N ARG A 161 -2.36 6.49 -5.22
CA ARG A 161 -1.01 6.05 -5.58
C ARG A 161 0.00 6.98 -4.92
N ILE A 162 1.05 6.39 -4.37
CA ILE A 162 2.20 7.13 -3.85
C ILE A 162 3.38 6.89 -4.78
N LYS A 163 3.83 7.93 -5.47
CA LYS A 163 5.03 7.90 -6.31
C LYS A 163 6.27 8.16 -5.49
N TYR A 164 7.28 7.34 -5.69
CA TYR A 164 8.58 7.47 -5.06
C TYR A 164 9.68 7.15 -6.08
N ASN A 165 10.74 7.97 -6.14
CA ASN A 165 11.88 7.72 -7.02
C ASN A 165 12.95 6.89 -6.28
N TYR A 166 13.23 5.70 -6.79
CA TYR A 166 14.13 4.70 -6.19
C TYR A 166 15.56 4.72 -6.76
N GLU A 167 15.84 5.37 -7.90
CA GLU A 167 17.12 5.22 -8.62
C GLU A 167 18.33 5.40 -7.70
N ASN A 168 18.21 6.35 -6.76
CA ASN A 168 19.22 6.69 -5.76
C ASN A 168 18.68 6.62 -4.33
N GLY A 169 17.42 6.23 -4.15
CA GLY A 169 16.62 6.60 -3.01
C GLY A 169 16.81 5.70 -1.78
N LEU A 170 17.20 6.29 -0.65
CA LEU A 170 17.15 5.62 0.64
C LEU A 170 15.70 5.43 1.07
N LEU A 171 15.28 4.17 1.11
CA LEU A 171 13.99 3.79 1.65
C LEU A 171 13.91 4.05 3.15
N PRO A 172 12.75 4.47 3.67
CA PRO A 172 12.58 4.71 5.11
C PRO A 172 12.73 3.39 5.85
N GLU A 173 13.71 3.25 6.75
CA GLU A 173 13.93 2.01 7.50
C GLU A 173 12.83 1.76 8.53
N ASN A 174 12.18 2.81 9.05
CA ASN A 174 11.19 2.74 10.10
C ASN A 174 9.94 3.59 9.81
N THR A 175 8.79 2.97 9.59
CA THR A 175 7.52 3.68 9.29
C THR A 175 6.73 4.15 10.51
N ARG A 176 7.40 4.42 11.65
CA ARG A 176 6.73 4.66 12.94
C ARG A 176 6.42 6.12 13.25
N LEU A 177 6.92 7.09 12.48
CA LEU A 177 6.85 8.50 12.87
C LEU A 177 5.41 9.07 12.82
N ASN A 178 4.59 8.61 11.87
CA ASN A 178 3.19 9.00 11.63
C ASN A 178 2.83 10.44 12.08
N GLN A 179 3.58 11.44 11.59
CA GLN A 179 3.48 12.82 12.03
C GLN A 179 2.97 13.72 10.90
N LYS A 180 1.77 14.27 11.04
CA LYS A 180 1.26 15.31 10.13
C LYS A 180 2.07 16.60 10.27
N PHE A 181 2.28 17.29 9.16
CA PHE A 181 3.01 18.57 9.15
C PHE A 181 2.47 19.54 8.10
N ILE A 182 2.95 20.78 8.21
CA ILE A 182 2.80 21.84 7.22
C ILE A 182 4.18 22.43 6.87
N VAL A 183 4.41 22.75 5.61
CA VAL A 183 5.64 23.42 5.13
C VAL A 183 5.64 24.87 5.62
N THR A 184 6.74 25.32 6.23
CA THR A 184 6.86 26.66 6.81
C THR A 184 7.74 27.62 6.01
N LYS A 185 8.45 27.11 5.00
CA LYS A 185 9.30 27.92 4.14
C LYS A 185 8.52 28.25 2.87
N SER A 186 8.67 29.47 2.38
CA SER A 186 8.02 29.96 1.15
C SER A 186 8.13 28.97 0.00
N THR A 187 9.33 28.38 -0.20
CA THR A 187 9.58 27.28 -1.14
C THR A 187 10.49 26.24 -0.51
N TYR A 188 10.10 24.97 -0.57
CA TYR A 188 10.92 23.88 -0.07
C TYR A 188 10.81 22.58 -0.87
N ASN A 189 11.94 21.89 -1.00
CA ASN A 189 12.11 20.85 -1.99
C ASN A 189 11.90 19.47 -1.36
N LEU A 190 11.06 18.66 -2.01
CA LEU A 190 11.03 17.22 -1.82
C LEU A 190 12.17 16.60 -2.61
N ARG A 191 12.91 15.68 -1.99
CA ARG A 191 14.14 15.08 -2.57
C ARG A 191 14.08 13.56 -2.58
N THR A 192 14.79 12.94 -3.52
CA THR A 192 14.97 11.47 -3.59
C THR A 192 15.80 10.93 -2.42
N ILE A 193 16.78 11.71 -1.94
CA ILE A 193 17.67 11.39 -0.82
C ILE A 193 17.77 12.55 0.17
N PRO A 194 18.13 12.28 1.45
CA PRO A 194 18.32 13.31 2.47
C PRO A 194 19.65 14.07 2.28
N SER A 195 19.79 14.78 1.16
CA SER A 195 20.99 15.54 0.79
C SER A 195 20.62 16.98 0.40
N LEU A 196 21.63 17.87 0.40
CA LEU A 196 21.48 19.23 -0.14
C LEU A 196 21.84 19.32 -1.63
N ASP A 197 22.07 18.20 -2.31
CA ASP A 197 22.37 18.20 -3.74
C ASP A 197 21.09 18.49 -4.53
N ASP A 198 21.10 19.54 -5.33
CA ASP A 198 19.94 19.98 -6.09
C ASP A 198 19.62 19.08 -7.29
N SER A 199 20.55 18.20 -7.69
CA SER A 199 20.25 17.13 -8.67
C SER A 199 19.21 16.11 -8.15
N GLU A 200 18.97 16.09 -6.85
CA GLU A 200 18.06 15.14 -6.18
C GLU A 200 16.68 15.74 -5.89
N ILE A 201 16.39 16.95 -6.39
CA ILE A 201 15.08 17.60 -6.22
C ILE A 201 14.05 16.91 -7.12
N MET A 202 12.97 16.43 -6.52
CA MET A 202 11.83 15.84 -7.22
C MET A 202 10.75 16.88 -7.51
N MET A 203 10.44 17.71 -6.52
CA MET A 203 9.36 18.70 -6.59
C MET A 203 9.57 19.81 -5.56
N GLU A 204 9.05 21.00 -5.85
CA GLU A 204 8.99 22.12 -4.92
C GLU A 204 7.58 22.27 -4.34
N TYR A 205 7.52 22.48 -3.03
CA TYR A 205 6.30 22.75 -2.27
C TYR A 205 6.36 24.17 -1.69
N GLN A 206 5.19 24.78 -1.52
CA GLN A 206 5.03 26.13 -1.00
C GLN A 206 4.71 26.12 0.49
N GLU A 207 4.86 27.28 1.14
CA GLU A 207 4.37 27.47 2.49
C GLU A 207 2.88 27.16 2.57
N GLY A 208 2.49 26.34 3.56
CA GLY A 208 1.10 25.92 3.74
C GLY A 208 0.78 24.53 3.20
N ASP A 209 1.63 23.97 2.32
CA ASP A 209 1.47 22.61 1.83
C ASP A 209 1.61 21.59 2.97
N LYS A 210 0.88 20.49 2.87
CA LYS A 210 0.72 19.51 3.95
C LYS A 210 1.25 18.15 3.55
N GLY A 211 1.53 17.35 4.55
CA GLY A 211 1.88 15.95 4.36
C GLY A 211 1.98 15.20 5.67
N ILE A 212 2.43 13.96 5.56
CA ILE A 212 2.66 13.05 6.67
C ILE A 212 4.10 12.54 6.62
N ALA A 213 4.83 12.72 7.72
CA ALA A 213 6.16 12.17 7.90
C ALA A 213 6.04 10.75 8.49
N ILE A 214 6.62 9.77 7.80
CA ILE A 214 6.52 8.36 8.17
C ILE A 214 7.83 7.79 8.73
N ASP A 215 8.97 8.42 8.43
CA ASP A 215 10.28 8.07 9.01
C ASP A 215 11.16 9.31 9.21
N SER A 216 12.25 9.16 9.95
CA SER A 216 13.28 10.18 10.11
C SER A 216 14.69 9.62 10.09
N LYS A 217 15.62 10.39 9.54
CA LYS A 217 17.05 10.08 9.52
C LYS A 217 17.85 11.30 9.92
N VAL A 218 18.89 11.10 10.73
CA VAL A 218 19.86 12.15 11.06
C VAL A 218 21.07 11.98 10.16
N ASP A 219 21.45 13.04 9.43
CA ASP A 219 22.65 13.01 8.61
C ASP A 219 23.93 13.25 9.43
N LYS A 220 25.09 13.11 8.79
CA LYS A 220 26.42 13.31 9.41
C LYS A 220 26.65 14.71 10.00
N THR A 221 25.82 15.69 9.66
CA THR A 221 25.88 17.07 10.18
C THR A 221 24.95 17.30 11.36
N GLY A 222 24.16 16.29 11.76
CA GLY A 222 23.14 16.40 12.81
C GLY A 222 21.80 16.93 12.31
N ARG A 223 21.62 17.13 10.99
CA ARG A 223 20.33 17.56 10.44
C ARG A 223 19.36 16.40 10.42
N VAL A 224 18.15 16.64 10.90
CA VAL A 224 17.06 15.68 10.87
C VAL A 224 16.27 15.84 9.58
N TRP A 225 16.24 14.78 8.77
CA TRP A 225 15.43 14.63 7.58
C TRP A 225 14.23 13.75 7.89
N TRP A 226 13.07 14.10 7.36
CA TRP A 226 11.86 13.28 7.41
C TRP A 226 11.61 12.69 6.04
N PHE A 227 11.28 11.40 6.00
CA PHE A 227 10.66 10.80 4.84
C PHE A 227 9.17 11.10 4.91
N VAL A 228 8.67 11.80 3.91
CA VAL A 228 7.32 12.37 3.89
C VAL A 228 6.53 11.83 2.71
N ILE A 229 5.22 11.74 2.88
CA ILE A 229 4.23 11.63 1.80
C ILE A 229 3.48 12.95 1.78
N MET A 230 3.57 13.67 0.67
CA MET A 230 2.93 14.97 0.51
C MET A 230 1.48 14.81 0.07
N ASP A 231 0.60 15.65 0.62
CA ASP A 231 -0.75 15.79 0.10
C ASP A 231 -0.69 16.41 -1.30
N CYS A 232 -1.68 16.07 -2.14
CA CYS A 232 -1.82 16.72 -3.44
C CYS A 232 -2.11 18.23 -3.26
N THR A 233 -1.39 19.06 -4.02
CA THR A 233 -1.57 20.51 -4.04
C THR A 233 -2.75 20.93 -4.94
N ILE A 234 -3.16 22.20 -4.90
CA ILE A 234 -4.33 22.69 -5.65
C ILE A 234 -4.11 22.45 -7.16
N GLY A 235 -4.98 21.64 -7.77
CA GLY A 235 -5.00 21.37 -9.21
C GLY A 235 -4.61 19.96 -9.63
N CYS A 236 -4.24 19.08 -8.69
CA CYS A 236 -4.08 17.67 -9.02
C CYS A 236 -5.40 16.89 -8.95
N THR A 237 -5.77 16.27 -10.07
CA THR A 237 -6.78 15.21 -10.08
C THR A 237 -6.07 13.91 -9.64
N GLU A 238 -6.72 13.09 -8.83
CA GLU A 238 -6.15 11.82 -8.31
C GLU A 238 -5.67 10.89 -9.43
N SER A 239 -6.26 10.98 -10.62
CA SER A 239 -5.86 10.20 -11.80
C SER A 239 -4.57 10.70 -12.46
N GLU A 240 -4.25 12.00 -12.37
CA GLU A 240 -3.14 12.59 -13.12
C GLU A 240 -1.91 12.88 -12.24
N ASN A 241 -2.11 13.06 -10.93
CA ASN A 241 -1.07 13.54 -10.04
C ASN A 241 -1.12 12.82 -8.67
N PRO A 242 -0.42 11.68 -8.55
CA PRO A 242 -0.37 10.91 -7.32
C PRO A 242 0.38 11.66 -6.21
N LYS A 243 0.19 11.20 -4.97
CA LYS A 243 0.97 11.71 -3.83
C LYS A 243 2.46 11.42 -4.08
N LEU A 244 3.32 12.38 -3.79
CA LEU A 244 4.77 12.17 -3.90
C LEU A 244 5.34 11.86 -2.53
N ALA A 245 6.25 10.89 -2.49
CA ALA A 245 7.04 10.57 -1.32
C ALA A 245 8.52 10.85 -1.55
N GLY A 246 9.22 11.27 -0.49
CA GLY A 246 10.63 11.61 -0.54
C GLY A 246 11.12 12.21 0.78
N TRP A 247 12.32 12.81 0.76
CA TRP A 247 12.97 13.39 1.93
C TRP A 247 12.85 14.91 1.98
N MET A 248 12.58 15.43 3.17
CA MET A 248 12.54 16.86 3.47
C MET A 248 13.25 17.14 4.81
N SER A 249 14.01 18.23 4.92
CA SER A 249 14.58 18.63 6.22
C SER A 249 13.46 19.07 7.17
N SER A 250 13.39 18.42 8.33
CA SER A 250 12.41 18.72 9.38
C SER A 250 12.45 20.17 9.88
N LYS A 251 13.57 20.87 9.69
CA LYS A 251 13.73 22.31 10.04
C LYS A 251 12.65 23.19 9.38
N TYR A 252 12.16 22.81 8.21
CA TYR A 252 11.19 23.59 7.43
C TYR A 252 9.77 23.01 7.49
N LEU A 253 9.54 22.07 8.42
CA LEU A 253 8.26 21.41 8.61
C LEU A 253 7.76 21.69 10.03
N LYS A 254 6.53 22.16 10.15
CA LYS A 254 5.87 22.37 11.44
C LYS A 254 4.85 21.27 11.68
N LYS A 255 4.99 20.58 12.80
CA LYS A 255 4.03 19.57 13.26
C LYS A 255 2.64 20.19 13.42
N ILE A 256 1.62 19.46 13.00
CA ILE A 256 0.21 19.79 13.23
C ILE A 256 -0.48 18.60 13.88
N ASN A 257 -1.50 18.88 14.69
CA ASN A 257 -2.32 17.87 15.37
C ASN A 257 -3.45 17.39 14.44
#